data_AF-A0A0S3UAU3-F1
#
_entry.id   AF-A0A0S3UAU3-F1
#
_cell.length_a   1.000
_cell.length_b   1.000
_cell.length_c   1.000
_cell.angle_alpha   90.00
_cell.angle_beta   90.00
_cell.angle_gamma   90.00
#
_symmetry.space_group_name_H-M   'P 1'
#
loop_
_entity.id
_entity.type
_entity.pdbx_description
1 polymer ?
#
loop_
_entity_poly.entity_id
_entity_poly.type
_entity_poly.pdbx_seq_one_letter_code
_entity_poly.pdbx_strand_id
1 'polypeptide(L)'
;MATKIGSFLATIANKSAVETTKTATESAKAVLDLAKTVKEKSPDVATLKPYIEKMSSLLDVLNSPLAAIVKDAIPFASIAVTLLNLVYEATKKDPTLEESMALVVQLAYLDSVRSYLAGQDLPQETQVSESVSRRIRALGELEISDRDARTAILFFHESNIAKAFSAVLEARLLEAGFSDVRNHAEQISRSTNHQIQTVLSEVGEQINPVVKWFSTGGREKFEQYLSIEEYLRDVISPDSRITVLRECWRVFNEPFTLKEIYVPTEARRINKDGEQEGDPVVLEQWARTWLNQPEQSKVLFVQGHPGRGKSVFCRMFAEWVRQEQHPNWTPILIRLRDIHSFDKDFEETLRKAVNRDFAASDAGWLSDRNTRFLFLLDGFDELLMQGRSGRGLEEFLEGSVSPSEEKNENKGNRFLKRFPR
;
A
#
# COMPACT_ATOMS: atom_id res chain seq x y z
N MET A 1 9.86 -9.68 -7.52
CA MET A 1 11.24 -9.36 -7.95
C MET A 1 11.31 -7.84 -8.02
N ALA A 2 12.40 -7.20 -7.61
CA ALA A 2 12.48 -5.74 -7.62
C ALA A 2 13.30 -5.25 -8.83
N THR A 3 12.88 -4.15 -9.44
CA THR A 3 13.50 -3.58 -10.64
C THR A 3 14.17 -2.25 -10.32
N LYS A 4 15.41 -2.04 -10.74
CA LYS A 4 16.09 -0.76 -10.54
C LYS A 4 15.54 0.31 -11.48
N ILE A 5 15.38 1.53 -10.98
CA ILE A 5 14.87 2.67 -11.77
C ILE A 5 15.66 2.92 -13.07
N GLY A 6 16.98 2.75 -13.03
CA GLY A 6 17.88 2.95 -14.16
C GLY A 6 18.03 1.74 -15.09
N SER A 7 17.61 0.54 -14.68
CA SER A 7 17.85 -0.67 -15.50
C SER A 7 17.11 -0.65 -16.82
N PHE A 8 16.01 0.10 -16.90
CA PHE A 8 15.21 0.25 -18.12
C PHE A 8 16.04 0.80 -19.29
N LEU A 9 16.86 1.82 -19.02
CA LEU A 9 17.74 2.43 -20.02
C LEU A 9 18.90 1.49 -20.40
N ALA A 10 19.38 0.70 -19.45
CA ALA A 10 20.43 -0.30 -19.68
C ALA A 10 19.98 -1.40 -20.66
N THR A 11 18.70 -1.81 -20.60
CA THR A 11 18.09 -2.76 -21.54
C THR A 11 18.13 -2.24 -22.98
N ILE A 12 17.83 -0.96 -23.21
CA ILE A 12 17.88 -0.35 -24.56
C ILE A 12 19.34 -0.20 -25.03
N ALA A 13 20.25 0.13 -24.11
CA ALA A 13 21.67 0.34 -24.43
C ALA A 13 22.47 -0.96 -24.64
N ASN A 14 21.90 -2.13 -24.31
CA ASN A 14 22.63 -3.41 -24.21
C ASN A 14 23.88 -3.31 -23.31
N LYS A 15 23.76 -2.65 -22.15
CA LYS A 15 24.85 -2.52 -21.16
C LYS A 15 24.47 -3.12 -19.81
N SER A 16 25.47 -3.47 -19.01
CA SER A 16 25.27 -3.60 -17.56
C SER A 16 24.97 -2.20 -16.99
N ALA A 17 24.10 -2.10 -15.98
CA ALA A 17 23.57 -0.83 -15.45
C ALA A 17 24.64 0.16 -14.91
N VAL A 18 25.92 -0.20 -14.91
CA VAL A 18 26.97 0.42 -14.10
C VAL A 18 27.95 1.32 -14.89
N GLU A 19 28.01 1.27 -16.22
CA GLU A 19 29.05 2.01 -16.97
C GLU A 19 28.55 3.29 -17.64
N THR A 20 28.34 4.36 -16.84
CA THR A 20 28.35 5.74 -17.35
C THR A 20 29.56 6.50 -16.79
N THR A 21 30.62 6.58 -17.59
CA THR A 21 31.88 7.27 -17.28
C THR A 21 31.83 8.79 -17.45
N LYS A 22 30.63 9.38 -17.60
CA LYS A 22 30.45 10.78 -18.03
C LYS A 22 30.07 11.72 -16.88
N THR A 23 30.38 13.01 -17.07
CA THR A 23 30.11 14.05 -16.08
C THR A 23 28.60 14.27 -15.88
N ALA A 24 28.18 14.74 -14.70
CA ALA A 24 26.76 14.95 -14.38
C ALA A 24 26.07 15.91 -15.38
N THR A 25 26.81 16.94 -15.82
CA THR A 25 26.34 17.92 -16.82
C THR A 25 26.13 17.30 -18.20
N GLU A 26 27.00 16.38 -18.63
CA GLU A 26 26.84 15.66 -19.90
C GLU A 26 25.64 14.72 -19.87
N SER A 27 25.39 14.04 -18.74
CA SER A 27 24.22 13.19 -18.58
C SER A 27 22.93 14.01 -18.66
N ALA A 28 22.87 15.14 -17.94
CA ALA A 28 21.72 16.03 -17.97
C ALA A 28 21.42 16.56 -19.37
N LYS A 29 22.47 16.95 -20.11
CA LYS A 29 22.35 17.38 -21.50
C LYS A 29 21.82 16.25 -22.40
N ALA A 30 22.28 15.01 -22.19
CA ALA A 30 21.79 13.87 -22.96
C ALA A 30 20.28 13.63 -22.76
N VAL A 31 19.75 13.85 -21.54
CA VAL A 31 18.29 13.77 -21.29
C VAL A 31 17.54 14.86 -22.05
N LEU A 32 18.03 16.10 -22.04
CA LEU A 32 17.40 17.21 -22.78
C LEU A 32 17.46 17.01 -24.30
N ASP A 33 18.58 16.50 -24.83
CA ASP A 33 18.74 16.21 -26.25
C ASP A 33 17.85 15.03 -26.69
N LEU A 34 17.69 14.01 -25.83
CA LEU A 34 16.73 12.92 -26.05
C LEU A 34 15.30 13.45 -26.12
N ALA A 35 14.92 14.32 -25.18
CA ALA A 35 13.60 14.95 -25.17
C ALA A 35 13.29 15.74 -26.45
N LYS A 36 14.27 16.52 -26.94
CA LYS A 36 14.14 17.25 -28.22
C LYS A 36 13.98 16.32 -29.40
N THR A 37 14.79 15.26 -29.45
CA THR A 37 14.76 14.28 -30.54
C THR A 37 13.41 13.58 -30.63
N VAL A 38 12.83 13.17 -29.50
CA VAL A 38 11.50 12.55 -29.43
C VAL A 38 10.39 13.54 -29.81
N LYS A 39 10.55 14.82 -29.47
CA LYS A 39 9.57 15.86 -29.84
C LYS A 39 9.53 16.12 -31.35
N GLU A 40 10.68 16.07 -32.00
CA GLU A 40 10.83 16.47 -33.40
C GLU A 40 10.60 15.32 -34.39
N LYS A 41 10.74 14.06 -33.96
CA LYS A 41 10.62 12.85 -34.80
C LYS A 41 10.10 11.67 -33.96
N SER A 42 9.43 10.70 -34.59
CA SER A 42 9.22 9.35 -34.02
C SER A 42 10.51 8.53 -34.22
N PRO A 43 11.45 8.52 -33.27
CA PRO A 43 12.81 8.06 -33.53
C PRO A 43 12.93 6.56 -33.28
N ASP A 44 13.81 5.90 -34.03
CA ASP A 44 14.15 4.49 -33.83
C ASP A 44 15.22 4.29 -32.74
N VAL A 45 15.46 3.03 -32.37
CA VAL A 45 16.48 2.66 -31.36
C VAL A 45 17.85 3.23 -31.74
N ALA A 46 18.22 3.17 -33.02
CA ALA A 46 19.52 3.60 -33.51
C ALA A 46 19.76 5.11 -33.29
N THR A 47 18.71 5.91 -33.43
CA THR A 47 18.75 7.37 -33.25
C THR A 47 18.85 7.75 -31.77
N LEU A 48 18.18 7.01 -30.87
CA LEU A 48 18.15 7.35 -29.44
C LEU A 48 19.28 6.75 -28.62
N LYS A 49 19.84 5.62 -29.07
CA LYS A 49 20.92 4.90 -28.36
C LYS A 49 22.09 5.79 -27.93
N PRO A 50 22.62 6.73 -28.75
CA PRO A 50 23.75 7.57 -28.35
C PRO A 50 23.45 8.51 -27.18
N TYR A 51 22.18 8.86 -26.95
CA TYR A 51 21.78 9.66 -25.80
C TYR A 51 21.58 8.78 -24.56
N ILE A 52 20.89 7.65 -24.73
CA ILE A 52 20.62 6.68 -23.66
C ILE A 52 21.94 6.16 -23.06
N GLU A 53 22.96 5.89 -23.87
CA GLU A 53 24.27 5.43 -23.41
C GLU A 53 25.04 6.44 -22.54
N LYS A 54 24.61 7.71 -22.52
CA LYS A 54 25.26 8.79 -21.76
C LYS A 54 24.58 9.06 -20.42
N MET A 55 23.44 8.43 -20.15
CA MET A 55 22.63 8.69 -18.96
C MET A 55 22.44 7.44 -18.11
N SER A 56 22.35 7.65 -16.79
CA SER A 56 22.06 6.60 -15.82
C SER A 56 20.58 6.55 -15.45
N SER A 57 19.92 7.71 -15.52
CA SER A 57 18.51 7.90 -15.19
C SER A 57 18.02 9.14 -15.94
N LEU A 58 16.71 9.21 -16.21
CA LEU A 58 16.09 10.43 -16.74
C LEU A 58 16.14 11.58 -15.73
N LEU A 59 16.24 11.27 -14.43
CA LEU A 59 16.41 12.25 -13.36
C LEU A 59 17.77 12.96 -13.41
N ASP A 60 18.72 12.48 -14.23
CA ASP A 60 19.99 13.17 -14.42
C ASP A 60 19.81 14.60 -14.93
N VAL A 61 18.67 14.93 -15.55
CA VAL A 61 18.29 16.30 -15.92
C VAL A 61 18.28 17.28 -14.74
N LEU A 62 18.07 16.81 -13.52
CA LEU A 62 18.11 17.64 -12.30
C LEU A 62 19.52 18.20 -12.01
N ASN A 63 20.56 17.67 -12.65
CA ASN A 63 21.91 18.24 -12.64
C ASN A 63 22.06 19.46 -13.56
N SER A 64 21.02 19.84 -14.32
CA SER A 64 21.01 21.08 -15.10
C SER A 64 20.57 22.28 -14.24
N PRO A 65 20.87 23.52 -14.67
CA PRO A 65 20.21 24.71 -14.12
C PRO A 65 18.69 24.56 -14.19
N LEU A 66 17.96 24.94 -13.13
CA LEU A 66 16.50 24.76 -13.06
C LEU A 66 15.77 25.49 -14.20
N ALA A 67 16.27 26.65 -14.61
CA ALA A 67 15.75 27.40 -15.75
C ALA A 67 15.81 26.59 -17.07
N ALA A 68 16.83 25.74 -17.26
CA ALA A 68 16.96 24.90 -18.45
C ALA A 68 15.91 23.77 -18.49
N ILE A 69 15.44 23.30 -17.33
CA ILE A 69 14.38 22.29 -17.22
C ILE A 69 13.03 22.85 -17.69
N VAL A 70 12.79 24.15 -17.44
CA VAL A 70 11.54 24.84 -17.81
C VAL A 70 11.54 25.33 -19.25
N LYS A 71 12.69 25.76 -19.77
CA LYS A 71 12.80 26.50 -21.04
C LYS A 71 12.27 25.72 -22.25
N ASP A 72 12.41 24.40 -22.24
CA ASP A 72 11.92 23.55 -23.31
C ASP A 72 10.69 22.76 -22.83
N ALA A 73 9.59 22.82 -23.58
CA ALA A 73 8.44 21.94 -23.35
C ALA A 73 8.83 20.50 -23.72
N ILE A 74 9.39 19.80 -22.74
CA ILE A 74 9.78 18.39 -22.80
C ILE A 74 8.50 17.52 -22.82
N PRO A 75 8.23 16.75 -23.88
CA PRO A 75 7.05 15.90 -23.95
C PRO A 75 7.28 14.61 -23.14
N PHE A 76 7.31 14.72 -21.80
CA PHE A 76 7.66 13.60 -20.91
C PHE A 76 6.78 12.36 -21.14
N ALA A 77 5.49 12.54 -21.42
CA ALA A 77 4.61 11.43 -21.75
C ALA A 77 4.98 10.74 -23.07
N SER A 78 5.28 11.50 -24.12
CA SER A 78 5.75 10.93 -25.41
C SER A 78 7.09 10.19 -25.25
N ILE A 79 7.99 10.68 -24.40
CA ILE A 79 9.23 9.98 -24.07
C ILE A 79 8.94 8.62 -23.41
N ALA A 80 7.94 8.55 -22.52
CA ALA A 80 7.53 7.30 -21.89
C ALA A 80 7.11 6.27 -22.93
N VAL A 81 6.18 6.68 -23.81
CA VAL A 81 5.64 5.87 -24.91
C VAL A 81 6.77 5.37 -25.80
N THR A 82 7.63 6.27 -26.27
CA THR A 82 8.73 5.90 -27.18
C THR A 82 9.67 4.90 -26.51
N LEU A 83 10.14 5.17 -25.29
CA LEU A 83 11.11 4.27 -24.63
C LEU A 83 10.50 2.90 -24.30
N LEU A 84 9.21 2.83 -23.94
CA LEU A 84 8.51 1.55 -23.74
C LEU A 84 8.41 0.72 -25.02
N ASN A 85 8.06 1.35 -26.14
CA ASN A 85 8.03 0.68 -27.44
C ASN A 85 9.42 0.16 -27.84
N LEU A 86 10.47 0.94 -27.60
CA LEU A 86 11.84 0.51 -27.92
C LEU A 86 12.29 -0.68 -27.08
N VAL A 87 11.89 -0.78 -25.81
CA VAL A 87 12.16 -1.97 -24.98
C VAL A 87 11.41 -3.18 -25.50
N TYR A 88 10.14 -3.03 -25.85
CA TYR A 88 9.38 -4.12 -26.47
C TYR A 88 10.04 -4.56 -27.79
N GLU A 89 10.45 -3.62 -28.63
CA GLU A 89 11.12 -3.91 -29.89
C GLU A 89 12.45 -4.64 -29.69
N ALA A 90 13.24 -4.25 -28.68
CA ALA A 90 14.55 -4.84 -28.39
C ALA A 90 14.45 -6.23 -27.74
N THR A 91 13.48 -6.43 -26.84
CA THR A 91 13.37 -7.66 -26.03
C THR A 91 12.35 -8.66 -26.57
N LYS A 92 11.43 -8.21 -27.44
CA LYS A 92 10.23 -8.95 -27.88
C LYS A 92 9.36 -9.46 -26.72
N LYS A 93 9.41 -8.76 -25.58
CA LYS A 93 8.62 -9.05 -24.39
C LYS A 93 7.98 -7.78 -23.89
N ASP A 94 6.74 -7.89 -23.42
CA ASP A 94 6.08 -6.78 -22.73
C ASP A 94 6.82 -6.48 -21.43
N PRO A 95 7.14 -5.20 -21.15
CA PRO A 95 7.72 -4.80 -19.88
C PRO A 95 6.83 -5.23 -18.71
N THR A 96 7.43 -5.64 -17.60
CA THR A 96 6.68 -5.89 -16.36
C THR A 96 6.10 -4.58 -15.82
N LEU A 97 5.24 -4.69 -14.80
CA LEU A 97 4.69 -3.51 -14.13
C LEU A 97 5.82 -2.67 -13.51
N GLU A 98 6.77 -3.31 -12.83
CA GLU A 98 7.90 -2.67 -12.19
C GLU A 98 8.81 -1.96 -13.20
N GLU A 99 9.08 -2.60 -14.33
CA GLU A 99 9.86 -2.01 -15.43
C GLU A 99 9.15 -0.80 -16.05
N SER A 100 7.84 -0.92 -16.27
CA SER A 100 7.02 0.18 -16.80
C SER A 100 6.99 1.36 -15.82
N MET A 101 6.76 1.07 -14.54
CA MET A 101 6.68 2.09 -13.51
C MET A 101 8.02 2.75 -13.21
N ALA A 102 9.14 2.03 -13.31
CA ALA A 102 10.48 2.61 -13.22
C ALA A 102 10.67 3.79 -14.16
N LEU A 103 10.13 3.71 -15.38
CA LEU A 103 10.17 4.79 -16.34
C LEU A 103 9.10 5.87 -16.06
N VAL A 104 7.84 5.45 -15.89
CA VAL A 104 6.68 6.35 -15.78
C VAL A 104 6.82 7.30 -14.58
N VAL A 105 7.27 6.81 -13.42
CA VAL A 105 7.43 7.66 -12.23
C VAL A 105 8.49 8.75 -12.41
N GLN A 106 9.59 8.46 -13.11
CA GLN A 106 10.63 9.46 -13.38
C GLN A 106 10.07 10.59 -14.26
N LEU A 107 9.39 10.22 -15.34
CA LEU A 107 8.86 11.15 -16.33
C LEU A 107 7.72 12.01 -15.75
N ALA A 108 6.77 11.38 -15.05
CA ALA A 108 5.68 12.10 -14.40
C ALA A 108 6.19 13.06 -13.31
N TYR A 109 7.22 12.65 -12.55
CA TYR A 109 7.82 13.52 -11.54
C TYR A 109 8.54 14.71 -12.17
N LEU A 110 9.31 14.49 -13.24
CA LEU A 110 9.99 15.58 -13.95
C LEU A 110 9.00 16.56 -14.60
N ASP A 111 7.89 16.06 -15.15
CA ASP A 111 6.83 16.93 -15.68
C ASP A 111 6.17 17.77 -14.57
N SER A 112 6.00 17.18 -13.39
CA SER A 112 5.49 17.89 -12.20
C SER A 112 6.46 18.95 -11.69
N VAL A 113 7.76 18.62 -11.63
CA VAL A 113 8.82 19.58 -11.30
C VAL A 113 8.84 20.73 -12.30
N ARG A 114 8.81 20.44 -13.61
CA ARG A 114 8.79 21.47 -14.66
C ARG A 114 7.57 22.38 -14.51
N SER A 115 6.38 21.78 -14.37
CA SER A 115 5.12 22.52 -14.25
C SER A 115 5.12 23.43 -13.01
N TYR A 116 5.69 22.96 -11.90
CA TYR A 116 5.86 23.77 -10.70
C TYR A 116 6.85 24.92 -10.92
N LEU A 117 8.03 24.65 -11.47
CA LEU A 117 9.09 25.64 -11.67
C LEU A 117 8.72 26.70 -12.73
N ALA A 118 7.83 26.39 -13.68
CA ALA A 118 7.40 27.33 -14.71
C ALA A 118 6.74 28.62 -14.16
N GLY A 119 6.22 28.57 -12.93
CA GLY A 119 5.64 29.72 -12.24
C GLY A 119 6.58 30.41 -11.25
N GLN A 120 7.85 30.01 -11.17
CA GLN A 120 8.80 30.50 -10.16
C GLN A 120 9.85 31.43 -10.77
N ASP A 121 10.42 32.31 -9.94
CA ASP A 121 11.61 33.07 -10.31
C ASP A 121 12.85 32.17 -10.17
N LEU A 122 13.51 31.88 -11.29
CA LEU A 122 14.56 30.87 -11.35
C LEU A 122 15.94 31.50 -11.56
N PRO A 123 16.95 31.10 -10.77
CA PRO A 123 18.33 31.51 -11.02
C PRO A 123 18.80 30.98 -12.39
N GLN A 124 19.48 31.84 -13.17
CA GLN A 124 19.94 31.48 -14.52
C GLN A 124 21.07 30.44 -14.51
N GLU A 125 21.96 30.51 -13.53
CA GLU A 125 23.04 29.54 -13.34
C GLU A 125 23.10 29.10 -11.88
N THR A 126 22.85 27.81 -11.64
CA THR A 126 23.06 27.18 -10.34
C THR A 126 23.83 25.90 -10.56
N GLN A 127 25.14 25.95 -10.30
CA GLN A 127 25.95 24.73 -10.26
C GLN A 127 25.40 23.79 -9.18
N VAL A 128 25.26 22.52 -9.54
CA VAL A 128 24.82 21.47 -8.61
C VAL A 128 26.04 21.01 -7.84
N SER A 129 25.94 20.87 -6.52
CA SER A 129 27.06 20.31 -5.77
C SER A 129 27.27 18.84 -6.13
N GLU A 130 28.51 18.38 -6.00
CA GLU A 130 28.82 16.96 -6.17
C GLU A 130 28.02 16.06 -5.22
N SER A 131 27.62 16.60 -4.06
CA SER A 131 26.80 15.87 -3.08
C SER A 131 25.38 15.61 -3.61
N VAL A 132 24.75 16.62 -4.22
CA VAL A 132 23.41 16.49 -4.83
C VAL A 132 23.50 15.64 -6.10
N SER A 133 24.52 15.81 -6.93
CA SER A 133 24.74 14.96 -8.11
C SER A 133 24.88 13.48 -7.75
N ARG A 134 25.57 13.15 -6.66
CA ARG A 134 25.66 11.76 -6.16
C ARG A 134 24.29 11.23 -5.71
N ARG A 135 23.47 12.05 -5.04
CA ARG A 135 22.12 11.66 -4.63
C ARG A 135 21.19 11.44 -5.83
N ILE A 136 21.27 12.29 -6.86
CA ILE A 136 20.52 12.12 -8.11
C ILE A 136 20.88 10.78 -8.77
N ARG A 137 22.17 10.48 -8.90
CA ARG A 137 22.62 9.19 -9.48
C ARG A 137 22.11 7.99 -8.68
N ALA A 138 22.10 8.09 -7.35
CA ALA A 138 21.61 7.02 -6.48
C ALA A 138 20.11 6.71 -6.68
N LEU A 139 19.31 7.65 -7.21
CA LEU A 139 17.91 7.38 -7.55
C LEU A 139 17.76 6.36 -8.68
N GLY A 140 18.73 6.29 -9.61
CA GLY A 140 18.74 5.26 -10.65
C GLY A 140 18.93 3.84 -10.11
N GLU A 141 19.55 3.70 -8.93
CA GLU A 141 19.77 2.41 -8.27
C GLU A 141 18.61 2.01 -7.35
N LEU A 142 17.62 2.88 -7.15
CA LEU A 142 16.46 2.58 -6.31
C LEU A 142 15.69 1.40 -6.91
N GLU A 143 15.41 0.40 -6.08
CA GLU A 143 14.63 -0.77 -6.46
C GLU A 143 13.13 -0.50 -6.26
N ILE A 144 12.34 -0.84 -7.27
CA ILE A 144 10.90 -0.78 -7.27
C ILE A 144 10.37 -2.21 -7.23
N SER A 145 9.70 -2.57 -6.13
CA SER A 145 8.92 -3.81 -6.06
C SER A 145 7.56 -3.64 -6.74
N ASP A 146 6.87 -4.75 -7.06
CA ASP A 146 5.47 -4.74 -7.49
C ASP A 146 4.58 -3.90 -6.54
N ARG A 147 4.78 -4.03 -5.22
CA ARG A 147 4.05 -3.24 -4.22
C ARG A 147 4.36 -1.75 -4.35
N ASP A 148 5.62 -1.36 -4.51
CA ASP A 148 6.01 0.04 -4.66
C ASP A 148 5.45 0.63 -5.96
N ALA A 149 5.53 -0.12 -7.06
CA ALA A 149 4.97 0.26 -8.36
C ALA A 149 3.48 0.54 -8.25
N ARG A 150 2.72 -0.37 -7.62
CA ARG A 150 1.28 -0.22 -7.44
C ARG A 150 0.92 0.91 -6.48
N THR A 151 1.67 1.07 -5.39
CA THR A 151 1.49 2.20 -4.46
C THR A 151 1.73 3.52 -5.17
N ALA A 152 2.75 3.60 -6.04
CA ALA A 152 3.04 4.80 -6.81
C ALA A 152 1.96 5.17 -7.82
N ILE A 153 1.24 4.19 -8.39
CA ILE A 153 0.10 4.44 -9.29
C ILE A 153 -1.06 5.12 -8.53
N LEU A 154 -1.35 4.65 -7.31
CA LEU A 154 -2.47 5.17 -6.51
C LEU A 154 -2.12 6.44 -5.75
N PHE A 155 -1.02 6.38 -5.00
CA PHE A 155 -0.62 7.31 -3.95
C PHE A 155 0.90 7.55 -4.00
N PHE A 156 1.42 8.03 -5.13
CA PHE A 156 2.81 8.39 -5.33
C PHE A 156 3.40 9.10 -4.13
N HIS A 157 2.76 10.15 -3.65
CA HIS A 157 3.23 10.95 -2.52
C HIS A 157 3.45 10.18 -1.20
N GLU A 158 2.80 9.03 -1.01
CA GLU A 158 2.99 8.17 0.16
C GLU A 158 4.05 7.08 -0.06
N SER A 159 4.46 6.87 -1.32
CA SER A 159 5.41 5.83 -1.72
C SER A 159 6.84 6.11 -1.25
N ASN A 160 7.64 5.05 -1.15
CA ASN A 160 9.08 5.17 -0.89
C ASN A 160 9.82 5.88 -2.04
N ILE A 161 9.30 5.77 -3.27
CA ILE A 161 9.82 6.44 -4.45
C ILE A 161 9.68 7.96 -4.28
N ALA A 162 8.50 8.45 -3.88
CA ALA A 162 8.29 9.86 -3.61
C ALA A 162 9.20 10.39 -2.50
N LYS A 163 9.41 9.62 -1.42
CA LYS A 163 10.33 10.03 -0.34
C LYS A 163 11.75 10.20 -0.86
N ALA A 164 12.24 9.25 -1.66
CA ALA A 164 13.56 9.32 -2.27
C ALA A 164 13.68 10.52 -3.23
N PHE A 165 12.69 10.71 -4.10
CA PHE A 165 12.69 11.80 -5.09
C PHE A 165 12.59 13.17 -4.42
N SER A 166 11.73 13.30 -3.41
CA SER A 166 11.53 14.54 -2.64
C SER A 166 12.79 14.93 -1.89
N ALA A 167 13.48 13.98 -1.26
CA ALA A 167 14.74 14.26 -0.55
C ALA A 167 15.84 14.82 -1.46
N VAL A 168 15.89 14.39 -2.72
CA VAL A 168 16.84 14.92 -3.72
C VAL A 168 16.40 16.30 -4.20
N LEU A 169 15.11 16.46 -4.48
CA LEU A 169 14.56 17.73 -4.93
C LEU A 169 14.68 18.82 -3.86
N GLU A 170 14.42 18.51 -2.59
CA GLU A 170 14.59 19.42 -1.45
C GLU A 170 16.01 19.97 -1.40
N ALA A 171 17.01 19.09 -1.51
CA ALA A 171 18.41 19.50 -1.53
C ALA A 171 18.73 20.39 -2.74
N ARG A 172 18.15 20.06 -3.90
CA ARG A 172 18.36 20.84 -5.13
C ARG A 172 17.71 22.23 -5.08
N LEU A 173 16.49 22.32 -4.57
CA LEU A 173 15.78 23.59 -4.39
C LEU A 173 16.50 24.47 -3.38
N LEU A 174 17.04 23.88 -2.30
CA LEU A 174 17.82 24.61 -1.31
C LEU A 174 19.09 25.22 -1.92
N GLU A 175 19.81 24.47 -2.76
CA GLU A 175 20.97 25.00 -3.50
C GLU A 175 20.61 26.13 -4.48
N ALA A 176 19.39 26.09 -5.02
CA ALA A 176 18.87 27.13 -5.89
C ALA A 176 18.30 28.35 -5.12
N GLY A 177 18.41 28.37 -3.79
CA GLY A 177 18.00 29.51 -2.96
C GLY A 177 16.53 29.53 -2.56
N PHE A 178 15.79 28.44 -2.80
CA PHE A 178 14.40 28.34 -2.33
C PHE A 178 14.35 28.18 -0.80
N SER A 179 13.33 28.80 -0.21
CA SER A 179 12.92 28.54 1.19
C SER A 179 11.76 27.54 1.20
N ASP A 180 11.45 26.97 2.35
CA ASP A 180 10.31 26.04 2.51
C ASP A 180 10.29 24.85 1.51
N VAL A 181 11.48 24.33 1.23
CA VAL A 181 11.70 23.30 0.20
C VAL A 181 10.89 22.02 0.42
N ARG A 182 10.49 21.71 1.67
CA ARG A 182 9.65 20.57 2.01
C ARG A 182 8.23 20.72 1.47
N ASN A 183 7.60 21.89 1.66
CA ASN A 183 6.27 22.14 1.14
C ASN A 183 6.26 22.12 -0.39
N HIS A 184 7.32 22.66 -1.01
CA HIS A 184 7.50 22.58 -2.47
C HIS A 184 7.60 21.14 -2.97
N ALA A 185 8.44 20.32 -2.32
CA ALA A 185 8.59 18.92 -2.67
C ALA A 185 7.29 18.12 -2.45
N GLU A 186 6.55 18.39 -1.37
CA GLU A 186 5.26 17.76 -1.10
C GLU A 186 4.23 18.12 -2.18
N GLN A 187 4.14 19.40 -2.56
CA GLN A 187 3.21 19.84 -3.61
C GLN A 187 3.51 19.15 -4.94
N ILE A 188 4.78 19.05 -5.32
CA ILE A 188 5.23 18.35 -6.53
C ILE A 188 4.92 16.86 -6.45
N SER A 189 5.13 16.24 -5.29
CA SER A 189 4.83 14.83 -5.08
C SER A 189 3.34 14.53 -5.22
N ARG A 190 2.47 15.39 -4.66
CA ARG A 190 1.01 15.29 -4.80
C ARG A 190 0.56 15.51 -6.24
N SER A 191 1.16 16.45 -6.98
CA SER A 191 0.82 16.67 -8.39
C SER A 191 1.33 15.56 -9.32
N THR A 192 2.42 14.88 -8.94
CA THR A 192 2.97 13.74 -9.70
C THR A 192 1.97 12.61 -9.85
N ASN A 193 1.11 12.40 -8.86
CA ASN A 193 0.03 11.43 -8.94
C ASN A 193 -0.87 11.63 -10.16
N HIS A 194 -1.24 12.89 -10.44
CA HIS A 194 -2.04 13.23 -11.61
C HIS A 194 -1.27 12.96 -12.91
N GLN A 195 0.02 13.33 -12.95
CA GLN A 195 0.83 13.12 -14.15
C GLN A 195 1.08 11.65 -14.46
N ILE A 196 1.23 10.79 -13.44
CA ILE A 196 1.29 9.34 -13.64
C ILE A 196 0.03 8.87 -14.37
N GLN A 197 -1.15 9.29 -13.93
CA GLN A 197 -2.41 8.89 -14.57
C GLN A 197 -2.51 9.39 -16.01
N THR A 198 -2.08 10.62 -16.29
CA THR A 198 -2.02 11.16 -17.65
C THR A 198 -1.12 10.30 -18.55
N VAL A 199 0.12 10.03 -18.12
CA VAL A 199 1.06 9.18 -18.88
C VAL A 199 0.48 7.78 -19.10
N LEU A 200 -0.07 7.15 -18.05
CA LEU A 200 -0.66 5.81 -18.16
C LEU A 200 -1.87 5.77 -19.12
N SER A 201 -2.67 6.84 -19.19
CA SER A 201 -3.78 6.94 -20.13
C SER A 201 -3.33 7.06 -21.58
N GLU A 202 -2.24 7.79 -21.83
CA GLU A 202 -1.68 7.99 -23.17
C GLU A 202 -0.97 6.74 -23.69
N VAL A 203 -0.33 5.98 -22.80
CA VAL A 203 0.39 4.75 -23.17
C VAL A 203 -0.50 3.49 -23.09
N GLY A 204 -1.73 3.61 -22.58
CA GLY A 204 -2.56 2.49 -22.10
C GLY A 204 -2.93 1.40 -23.13
N GLU A 205 -2.74 1.63 -24.43
CA GLU A 205 -2.88 0.58 -25.44
C GLU A 205 -1.61 -0.26 -25.66
N GLN A 206 -0.44 0.25 -25.26
CA GLN A 206 0.89 -0.31 -25.54
C GLN A 206 1.58 -0.88 -24.30
N ILE A 207 1.16 -0.52 -23.09
CA ILE A 207 1.69 -1.10 -21.85
C ILE A 207 0.84 -2.28 -21.38
N ASN A 208 1.53 -3.32 -20.89
CA ASN A 208 1.07 -4.46 -20.10
C ASN A 208 -0.42 -4.41 -19.65
N PRO A 209 -1.23 -5.45 -19.94
CA PRO A 209 -2.63 -5.56 -19.52
C PRO A 209 -2.90 -5.24 -18.03
N VAL A 210 -1.93 -5.45 -17.15
CA VAL A 210 -2.02 -5.11 -15.71
C VAL A 210 -2.14 -3.60 -15.49
N VAL A 211 -1.38 -2.79 -16.22
CA VAL A 211 -1.44 -1.32 -16.15
C VAL A 211 -2.79 -0.81 -16.65
N LYS A 212 -3.30 -1.40 -17.74
CA LYS A 212 -4.64 -1.10 -18.26
C LYS A 212 -5.74 -1.50 -17.28
N TRP A 213 -5.59 -2.63 -16.60
CA TRP A 213 -6.54 -3.05 -15.57
C TRP A 213 -6.63 -2.01 -14.43
N PHE A 214 -5.51 -1.42 -14.01
CA PHE A 214 -5.52 -0.35 -13.02
C PHE A 214 -6.30 0.89 -13.48
N SER A 215 -6.24 1.27 -14.75
CA SER A 215 -6.96 2.44 -15.26
C SER A 215 -8.46 2.18 -15.52
N THR A 216 -8.90 0.92 -15.59
CA THR A 216 -10.29 0.54 -15.88
C THR A 216 -10.98 -0.19 -14.71
N GLY A 217 -10.95 0.38 -13.51
CA GLY A 217 -11.68 -0.16 -12.33
C GLY A 217 -10.89 -1.15 -11.45
N GLY A 218 -9.65 -1.48 -11.82
CA GLY A 218 -8.73 -2.22 -10.95
C GLY A 218 -8.19 -1.39 -9.79
N ARG A 219 -8.26 -0.06 -9.92
CA ARG A 219 -7.86 0.93 -8.92
C ARG A 219 -8.59 0.71 -7.60
N GLU A 220 -9.91 0.71 -7.61
CA GLU A 220 -10.76 0.64 -6.42
C GLU A 220 -10.55 -0.68 -5.67
N LYS A 221 -10.44 -1.79 -6.42
CA LYS A 221 -10.13 -3.10 -5.84
C LYS A 221 -8.75 -3.14 -5.21
N PHE A 222 -7.75 -2.52 -5.84
CA PHE A 222 -6.41 -2.49 -5.27
C PHE A 222 -6.32 -1.56 -4.04
N GLU A 223 -7.01 -0.41 -4.06
CA GLU A 223 -7.15 0.46 -2.89
C GLU A 223 -7.77 -0.31 -1.70
N GLN A 224 -8.78 -1.13 -1.96
CA GLN A 224 -9.39 -2.01 -0.97
C GLN A 224 -8.37 -3.01 -0.38
N TYR A 225 -7.65 -3.76 -1.23
CA TYR A 225 -6.64 -4.72 -0.76
C TYR A 225 -5.48 -4.04 -0.02
N LEU A 226 -5.02 -2.88 -0.50
CA LEU A 226 -3.98 -2.11 0.17
C LEU A 226 -4.44 -1.68 1.56
N SER A 227 -5.66 -1.15 1.68
CA SER A 227 -6.25 -0.77 2.96
C SER A 227 -6.39 -1.96 3.93
N ILE A 228 -6.69 -3.17 3.43
CA ILE A 228 -6.67 -4.41 4.23
C ILE A 228 -5.25 -4.69 4.74
N GLU A 229 -4.24 -4.67 3.87
CA GLU A 229 -2.83 -4.90 4.24
C GLU A 229 -2.34 -3.89 5.30
N GLU A 230 -2.74 -2.62 5.16
CA GLU A 230 -2.43 -1.60 6.14
C GLU A 230 -3.08 -1.88 7.49
N TYR A 231 -4.36 -2.27 7.50
CA TYR A 231 -5.04 -2.70 8.71
C TYR A 231 -4.37 -3.91 9.37
N LEU A 232 -4.00 -4.94 8.59
CA LEU A 232 -3.33 -6.13 9.11
C LEU A 232 -1.97 -5.78 9.73
N ARG A 233 -1.20 -4.89 9.11
CA ARG A 233 0.06 -4.41 9.67
C ARG A 233 -0.13 -3.53 10.91
N ASP A 234 -1.08 -2.60 10.88
CA ASP A 234 -1.16 -1.56 11.92
C ASP A 234 -2.01 -1.98 13.12
N VAL A 235 -3.03 -2.83 12.93
CA VAL A 235 -3.97 -3.23 13.99
C VAL A 235 -3.68 -4.63 14.52
N ILE A 236 -3.32 -5.56 13.64
CA ILE A 236 -3.13 -6.96 14.00
C ILE A 236 -1.67 -7.27 14.33
N SER A 237 -0.70 -6.82 13.52
CA SER A 237 0.71 -7.17 13.73
C SER A 237 1.29 -6.64 15.07
N PRO A 238 2.23 -7.37 15.71
CA PRO A 238 3.06 -6.82 16.78
C PRO A 238 3.96 -5.67 16.31
N ASP A 239 4.32 -5.63 15.02
CA ASP A 239 5.19 -4.61 14.42
C ASP A 239 4.42 -3.38 13.92
N SER A 240 3.33 -3.03 14.61
CA SER A 240 2.49 -1.89 14.22
C SER A 240 3.29 -0.59 14.11
N ARG A 241 3.00 0.19 13.06
CA ARG A 241 3.54 1.54 12.88
C ARG A 241 2.93 2.54 13.87
N ILE A 242 1.77 2.20 14.44
CA ILE A 242 1.03 3.05 15.38
C ILE A 242 1.49 2.72 16.79
N THR A 243 2.19 3.67 17.44
CA THR A 243 2.82 3.48 18.76
C THR A 243 1.86 2.88 19.79
N VAL A 244 0.65 3.43 19.94
CA VAL A 244 -0.34 2.97 20.92
C VAL A 244 -0.79 1.52 20.67
N LEU A 245 -0.90 1.11 19.40
CA LEU A 245 -1.29 -0.26 19.05
C LEU A 245 -0.13 -1.23 19.20
N ARG A 246 1.10 -0.79 18.91
CA ARG A 246 2.32 -1.55 19.21
C ARG A 246 2.50 -1.78 20.71
N GLU A 247 2.17 -0.79 21.54
CA GLU A 247 2.22 -0.94 23.00
C GLU A 247 1.21 -1.97 23.54
N CYS A 248 0.09 -2.19 22.84
CA CYS A 248 -0.85 -3.25 23.21
C CYS A 248 -0.25 -4.67 23.10
N TRP A 249 0.90 -4.83 22.44
CA TRP A 249 1.64 -6.08 22.35
C TRP A 249 2.71 -6.23 23.44
N ARG A 250 3.02 -5.16 24.18
CA ARG A 250 3.98 -5.20 25.28
C ARG A 250 3.32 -5.66 26.57
N VAL A 251 4.09 -6.34 27.40
CA VAL A 251 3.66 -6.74 28.74
C VAL A 251 4.03 -5.62 29.69
N PHE A 252 3.10 -4.71 29.96
CA PHE A 252 3.39 -3.49 30.74
C PHE A 252 4.62 -2.74 30.16
N ASN A 253 5.61 -2.43 30.99
CA ASN A 253 6.85 -1.77 30.57
C ASN A 253 8.01 -2.74 30.30
N GLU A 254 7.73 -4.03 30.16
CA GLU A 254 8.75 -5.05 29.98
C GLU A 254 9.37 -5.02 28.56
N PRO A 255 10.60 -5.56 28.39
CA PRO A 255 11.27 -5.63 27.09
C PRO A 255 10.70 -6.74 26.18
N PHE A 256 9.84 -7.61 26.71
CA PHE A 256 9.21 -8.71 25.98
C PHE A 256 7.74 -8.43 25.64
N THR A 257 7.25 -9.16 24.65
CA THR A 257 5.91 -9.06 24.08
C THR A 257 5.00 -10.16 24.60
N LEU A 258 3.69 -9.97 24.45
CA LEU A 258 2.69 -10.99 24.74
C LEU A 258 2.98 -12.30 23.97
N LYS A 259 3.52 -12.22 22.76
CA LYS A 259 3.81 -13.39 21.92
C LYS A 259 4.89 -14.28 22.53
N GLU A 260 5.87 -13.68 23.19
CA GLU A 260 7.02 -14.40 23.79
C GLU A 260 6.64 -15.13 25.08
N ILE A 261 5.62 -14.62 25.79
CA ILE A 261 5.14 -15.21 27.06
C ILE A 261 3.79 -15.93 26.92
N TYR A 262 3.26 -16.02 25.71
CA TYR A 262 1.93 -16.56 25.49
C TYR A 262 1.89 -18.06 25.78
N VAL A 263 1.00 -18.46 26.68
CA VAL A 263 0.71 -19.87 26.98
C VAL A 263 -0.70 -20.17 26.45
N PRO A 264 -0.84 -21.15 25.53
CA PRO A 264 -2.14 -21.57 25.02
C PRO A 264 -3.10 -21.95 26.16
N THR A 265 -4.32 -21.44 26.08
CA THR A 265 -5.31 -21.61 27.15
C THR A 265 -6.10 -22.90 26.97
N GLU A 266 -6.31 -23.65 28.05
CA GLU A 266 -7.26 -24.77 28.08
C GLU A 266 -8.69 -24.27 28.25
N ALA A 267 -9.62 -24.88 27.53
CA ALA A 267 -11.04 -24.62 27.58
C ALA A 267 -11.83 -25.93 27.71
N ARG A 268 -13.08 -25.83 28.15
CA ARG A 268 -14.04 -26.95 28.14
C ARG A 268 -15.23 -26.58 27.27
N ARG A 269 -15.74 -27.54 26.51
CA ARG A 269 -16.97 -27.34 25.74
C ARG A 269 -18.15 -27.29 26.70
N ILE A 270 -19.17 -26.54 26.30
CA ILE A 270 -20.41 -26.42 27.06
C ILE A 270 -21.60 -26.64 26.14
N ASN A 271 -22.60 -27.34 26.64
CA ASN A 271 -23.87 -27.51 25.94
C ASN A 271 -24.79 -26.28 26.13
N LYS A 272 -26.00 -26.32 25.55
CA LYS A 272 -26.99 -25.24 25.63
C LYS A 272 -27.45 -24.94 27.06
N ASP A 273 -27.38 -25.94 27.93
CA ASP A 273 -27.75 -25.84 29.34
C ASP A 273 -26.59 -25.33 30.23
N GLY A 274 -25.43 -25.04 29.63
CA GLY A 274 -24.23 -24.54 30.31
C GLY A 274 -23.42 -25.61 31.04
N GLU A 275 -23.78 -26.88 30.86
CA GLU A 275 -23.08 -28.03 31.43
C GLU A 275 -21.82 -28.35 30.63
N GLN A 276 -20.78 -28.82 31.32
CA GLN A 276 -19.51 -29.15 30.67
C GLN A 276 -19.63 -30.45 29.88
N GLU A 277 -19.10 -30.44 28.67
CA GLU A 277 -19.11 -31.58 27.76
C GLU A 277 -17.68 -31.98 27.38
N GLY A 278 -17.36 -33.27 27.54
CA GLY A 278 -16.10 -33.87 27.13
C GLY A 278 -14.87 -33.41 27.91
N ASP A 279 -13.70 -33.78 27.37
CA ASP A 279 -12.41 -33.45 27.96
C ASP A 279 -11.96 -32.01 27.68
N PRO A 280 -11.09 -31.42 28.53
CA PRO A 280 -10.44 -30.15 28.24
C PRO A 280 -9.74 -30.15 26.88
N VAL A 281 -9.87 -29.06 26.14
CA VAL A 281 -9.24 -28.84 24.84
C VAL A 281 -8.35 -27.61 24.89
N VAL A 282 -7.28 -27.60 24.10
CA VAL A 282 -6.51 -26.38 23.86
C VAL A 282 -7.34 -25.46 22.97
N LEU A 283 -7.74 -24.30 23.50
CA LEU A 283 -8.69 -23.38 22.87
C LEU A 283 -8.25 -22.96 21.47
N GLU A 284 -6.96 -22.67 21.29
CA GLU A 284 -6.40 -22.30 19.99
C GLU A 284 -6.54 -23.42 18.96
N GLN A 285 -6.14 -24.65 19.31
CA GLN A 285 -6.23 -25.78 18.40
C GLN A 285 -7.69 -26.02 18.01
N TRP A 286 -8.60 -25.95 18.98
CA TRP A 286 -10.03 -26.08 18.71
C TRP A 286 -10.55 -24.99 17.78
N ALA A 287 -10.18 -23.73 18.00
CA ALA A 287 -10.56 -22.62 17.14
C ALA A 287 -9.98 -22.75 15.71
N ARG A 288 -8.74 -23.25 15.57
CA ARG A 288 -8.13 -23.55 14.26
C ARG A 288 -8.89 -24.64 13.52
N THR A 289 -9.28 -25.71 14.22
CA THR A 289 -10.09 -26.78 13.65
C THR A 289 -11.47 -26.27 13.23
N TRP A 290 -12.14 -25.50 14.09
CA TRP A 290 -13.43 -24.89 13.79
C TRP A 290 -13.36 -24.03 12.53
N LEU A 291 -12.35 -23.14 12.41
CA LEU A 291 -12.19 -22.23 11.27
C LEU A 291 -12.13 -22.96 9.92
N ASN A 292 -11.62 -24.19 9.91
CA ASN A 292 -11.42 -25.00 8.71
C ASN A 292 -12.56 -26.00 8.42
N GLN A 293 -13.58 -26.09 9.27
CA GLN A 293 -14.70 -27.02 9.09
C GLN A 293 -15.79 -26.42 8.19
N PRO A 294 -16.11 -27.03 7.03
CA PRO A 294 -17.03 -26.46 6.04
C PRO A 294 -18.50 -26.44 6.48
N GLU A 295 -18.93 -27.35 7.37
CA GLU A 295 -20.35 -27.57 7.72
C GLU A 295 -20.76 -27.11 9.13
N GLN A 296 -19.88 -26.40 9.86
CA GLN A 296 -20.20 -25.95 11.22
C GLN A 296 -20.68 -24.50 11.30
N SER A 297 -21.41 -24.22 12.39
CA SER A 297 -21.84 -22.89 12.83
C SER A 297 -20.82 -21.79 12.49
N LYS A 298 -21.30 -20.72 11.83
CA LYS A 298 -20.50 -19.53 11.48
C LYS A 298 -20.02 -18.75 12.71
N VAL A 299 -20.45 -19.13 13.92
CA VAL A 299 -20.17 -18.44 15.17
C VAL A 299 -19.54 -19.38 16.21
N LEU A 300 -18.40 -18.97 16.78
CA LEU A 300 -17.74 -19.60 17.93
C LEU A 300 -17.88 -18.73 19.18
N PHE A 301 -18.36 -19.30 20.28
CA PHE A 301 -18.50 -18.61 21.56
C PHE A 301 -17.41 -19.06 22.55
N VAL A 302 -16.68 -18.10 23.11
CA VAL A 302 -15.63 -18.33 24.12
C VAL A 302 -16.03 -17.62 25.41
N GLN A 303 -16.32 -18.39 26.44
CA GLN A 303 -16.72 -17.85 27.74
C GLN A 303 -15.69 -18.12 28.84
N GLY A 304 -15.63 -17.21 29.81
CA GLY A 304 -14.81 -17.40 31.00
C GLY A 304 -14.75 -16.16 31.88
N HIS A 305 -14.30 -16.35 33.12
CA HIS A 305 -14.18 -15.27 34.11
C HIS A 305 -13.21 -14.15 33.66
N PRO A 306 -13.31 -12.94 34.25
CA PRO A 306 -12.30 -11.89 34.09
C PRO A 306 -10.88 -12.42 34.39
N GLY A 307 -9.88 -11.91 33.68
CA GLY A 307 -8.48 -12.31 33.85
C GLY A 307 -8.07 -13.66 33.25
N ARG A 308 -8.99 -14.45 32.66
CA ARG A 308 -8.69 -15.77 32.06
C ARG A 308 -8.04 -15.73 30.67
N GLY A 309 -7.48 -14.59 30.24
CA GLY A 309 -6.73 -14.48 28.98
C GLY A 309 -7.57 -14.36 27.69
N LYS A 310 -8.89 -14.17 27.76
CA LYS A 310 -9.78 -14.14 26.57
C LYS A 310 -9.40 -13.07 25.53
N SER A 311 -9.07 -11.86 25.97
CA SER A 311 -8.61 -10.78 25.07
C SER A 311 -7.25 -11.08 24.44
N VAL A 312 -6.33 -11.69 25.21
CA VAL A 312 -5.02 -12.11 24.72
C VAL A 312 -5.18 -13.22 23.68
N PHE A 313 -6.06 -14.20 23.94
CA PHE A 313 -6.42 -15.23 22.98
C PHE A 313 -6.93 -14.64 21.65
N CYS A 314 -7.87 -13.69 21.68
CA CYS A 314 -8.36 -13.04 20.45
C CYS A 314 -7.22 -12.38 19.68
N ARG A 315 -6.33 -11.66 20.36
CA ARG A 315 -5.18 -10.99 19.73
C ARG A 315 -4.20 -11.99 19.11
N MET A 316 -3.85 -13.05 19.84
CA MET A 316 -2.95 -14.11 19.34
C MET A 316 -3.56 -14.88 18.17
N PHE A 317 -4.85 -15.20 18.26
CA PHE A 317 -5.55 -15.89 17.20
C PHE A 317 -5.65 -15.01 15.94
N ALA A 318 -5.95 -13.73 16.09
CA ALA A 318 -5.97 -12.79 14.96
C ALA A 318 -4.60 -12.70 14.27
N GLU A 319 -3.51 -12.62 15.04
CA GLU A 319 -2.15 -12.62 14.48
C GLU A 319 -1.81 -13.95 13.79
N TRP A 320 -2.19 -15.08 14.37
CA TRP A 320 -2.02 -16.38 13.70
C TRP A 320 -2.80 -16.44 12.38
N VAL A 321 -4.03 -15.94 12.34
CA VAL A 321 -4.82 -15.88 11.09
C VAL A 321 -4.13 -14.98 10.07
N ARG A 322 -3.59 -13.83 10.48
CA ARG A 322 -2.82 -12.94 9.59
C ARG A 322 -1.59 -13.62 8.99
N GLN A 323 -0.84 -14.38 9.79
CA GLN A 323 0.40 -15.02 9.34
C GLN A 323 0.15 -16.28 8.50
N GLU A 324 -0.82 -17.09 8.90
CA GLU A 324 -0.95 -18.48 8.41
C GLU A 324 -2.21 -18.74 7.59
N GLN A 325 -3.22 -17.87 7.67
CA GLN A 325 -4.53 -18.12 7.04
C GLN A 325 -4.96 -17.02 6.07
N HIS A 326 -4.38 -15.82 6.14
CA HIS A 326 -4.60 -14.80 5.14
C HIS A 326 -3.92 -15.21 3.82
N PRO A 327 -4.58 -15.09 2.64
CA PRO A 327 -5.86 -14.42 2.39
C PRO A 327 -7.13 -15.29 2.50
N ASN A 328 -7.04 -16.58 2.82
CA ASN A 328 -8.22 -17.45 2.98
C ASN A 328 -9.17 -16.95 4.09
N TRP A 329 -8.61 -16.35 5.14
CA TRP A 329 -9.33 -15.61 6.18
C TRP A 329 -8.59 -14.31 6.51
N THR A 330 -9.31 -13.20 6.51
CA THR A 330 -8.83 -11.88 6.91
C THR A 330 -9.34 -11.58 8.32
N PRO A 331 -8.46 -11.52 9.34
CA PRO A 331 -8.89 -11.29 10.71
C PRO A 331 -9.28 -9.83 10.90
N ILE A 332 -10.44 -9.59 11.52
CA ILE A 332 -10.92 -8.28 11.94
C ILE A 332 -11.13 -8.31 13.45
N LEU A 333 -10.22 -7.68 14.19
CA LEU A 333 -10.31 -7.57 15.65
C LEU A 333 -11.09 -6.31 16.03
N ILE A 334 -12.23 -6.49 16.70
CA ILE A 334 -13.07 -5.40 17.21
C ILE A 334 -13.16 -5.52 18.73
N ARG A 335 -12.74 -4.46 19.42
CA ARG A 335 -12.97 -4.32 20.85
C ARG A 335 -14.33 -3.66 21.05
N LEU A 336 -15.31 -4.43 21.50
CA LEU A 336 -16.68 -3.99 21.63
C LEU A 336 -16.84 -2.80 22.59
N ARG A 337 -16.00 -2.71 23.63
CA ARG A 337 -15.94 -1.53 24.53
C ARG A 337 -15.69 -0.21 23.80
N ASP A 338 -14.97 -0.23 22.69
CA ASP A 338 -14.58 0.96 21.92
C ASP A 338 -15.71 1.43 20.99
N ILE A 339 -16.79 0.64 20.83
CA ILE A 339 -17.95 1.02 20.00
C ILE A 339 -18.85 1.95 20.82
N HIS A 340 -18.95 3.24 20.47
CA HIS A 340 -19.75 4.20 21.24
C HIS A 340 -21.22 4.27 20.81
N SER A 341 -21.55 3.88 19.59
CA SER A 341 -22.91 3.92 19.04
C SER A 341 -23.21 2.63 18.28
N PHE A 342 -24.38 2.05 18.53
CA PHE A 342 -24.92 0.93 17.78
C PHE A 342 -25.98 1.46 16.82
N ASP A 343 -25.73 1.29 15.52
CA ASP A 343 -26.72 1.59 14.50
C ASP A 343 -27.75 0.47 14.43
N LYS A 344 -28.90 0.76 13.82
CA LYS A 344 -29.92 -0.26 13.52
C LYS A 344 -29.45 -1.25 12.45
N ASP A 345 -28.42 -0.88 11.71
CA ASP A 345 -27.77 -1.75 10.74
C ASP A 345 -26.48 -2.32 11.33
N PHE A 346 -26.42 -3.65 11.40
CA PHE A 346 -25.26 -4.41 11.85
C PHE A 346 -24.02 -4.10 10.99
N GLU A 347 -24.20 -4.00 9.66
CA GLU A 347 -23.09 -3.74 8.73
C GLU A 347 -22.53 -2.33 8.94
N GLU A 348 -23.39 -1.35 9.22
CA GLU A 348 -22.97 0.02 9.51
C GLU A 348 -22.22 0.12 10.86
N THR A 349 -22.68 -0.62 11.86
CA THR A 349 -21.97 -0.71 13.15
C THR A 349 -20.58 -1.33 12.95
N LEU A 350 -20.46 -2.40 12.16
CA LEU A 350 -19.16 -2.99 11.82
C LEU A 350 -18.28 -2.01 11.02
N ARG A 351 -18.84 -1.30 10.05
CA ARG A 351 -18.15 -0.28 9.25
C ARG A 351 -17.51 0.78 10.16
N LYS A 352 -18.29 1.33 11.08
CA LYS A 352 -17.81 2.32 12.07
C LYS A 352 -16.82 1.73 13.06
N ALA A 353 -16.99 0.48 13.48
CA ALA A 353 -16.08 -0.18 14.41
C ALA A 353 -14.72 -0.51 13.79
N VAL A 354 -14.70 -0.89 12.50
CA VAL A 354 -13.46 -1.14 11.75
C VAL A 354 -12.76 0.19 11.43
N ASN A 355 -13.52 1.20 10.98
CA ASN A 355 -13.05 2.54 10.67
C ASN A 355 -11.79 2.53 9.77
N ARG A 356 -11.88 1.86 8.63
CA ARG A 356 -10.83 1.80 7.60
C ARG A 356 -11.45 1.91 6.21
N ASP A 357 -10.65 2.38 5.26
CA ASP A 357 -11.13 2.68 3.91
C ASP A 357 -11.78 1.47 3.24
N PHE A 358 -11.19 0.27 3.33
CA PHE A 358 -11.79 -0.95 2.73
C PHE A 358 -13.20 -1.27 3.24
N ALA A 359 -13.54 -0.84 4.46
CA ALA A 359 -14.87 -1.00 5.04
C ALA A 359 -15.74 0.23 4.79
N ALA A 360 -15.17 1.42 4.70
CA ALA A 360 -15.90 2.69 4.60
C ALA A 360 -16.31 3.04 3.16
N SER A 361 -15.41 2.87 2.18
CA SER A 361 -15.61 3.32 0.80
C SER A 361 -16.42 2.34 -0.07
N ASP A 362 -16.44 1.06 0.29
CA ASP A 362 -17.17 0.03 -0.44
C ASP A 362 -18.45 -0.39 0.32
N ALA A 363 -19.61 -0.14 -0.28
CA ALA A 363 -20.89 -0.58 0.25
C ALA A 363 -21.05 -2.11 0.23
N GLY A 364 -20.27 -2.80 -0.61
CA GLY A 364 -20.30 -4.24 -0.81
C GLY A 364 -19.17 -5.01 -0.14
N TRP A 365 -18.37 -4.40 0.74
CA TRP A 365 -17.14 -5.00 1.27
C TRP A 365 -17.37 -6.35 1.98
N LEU A 366 -18.47 -6.52 2.71
CA LEU A 366 -18.83 -7.82 3.34
C LEU A 366 -19.32 -8.89 2.35
N SER A 367 -19.72 -8.48 1.14
CA SER A 367 -20.21 -9.34 0.05
C SER A 367 -19.16 -9.66 -1.01
N ASP A 368 -17.94 -9.12 -0.92
CA ASP A 368 -16.89 -9.47 -1.86
C ASP A 368 -16.57 -10.97 -1.76
N ARG A 369 -16.78 -11.69 -2.87
CA ARG A 369 -16.53 -13.13 -2.94
C ARG A 369 -15.06 -13.50 -2.87
N ASN A 370 -14.16 -12.53 -3.07
CA ASN A 370 -12.72 -12.72 -3.01
C ASN A 370 -12.15 -12.53 -1.61
N THR A 371 -12.92 -11.93 -0.70
CA THR A 371 -12.47 -11.60 0.65
C THR A 371 -13.37 -12.26 1.68
N ARG A 372 -12.79 -13.08 2.56
CA ARG A 372 -13.49 -13.69 3.69
C ARG A 372 -13.00 -13.10 4.98
N PHE A 373 -13.89 -12.51 5.76
CA PHE A 373 -13.56 -11.93 7.05
C PHE A 373 -13.83 -12.91 8.20
N LEU A 374 -12.90 -12.96 9.14
CA LEU A 374 -13.09 -13.53 10.47
C LEU A 374 -13.16 -12.39 11.48
N PHE A 375 -14.35 -12.12 12.02
CA PHE A 375 -14.54 -11.10 13.04
C PHE A 375 -14.26 -11.67 14.43
N LEU A 376 -13.31 -11.09 15.15
CA LEU A 376 -13.04 -11.39 16.56
C LEU A 376 -13.61 -10.26 17.41
N LEU A 377 -14.73 -10.54 18.08
CA LEU A 377 -15.47 -9.58 18.89
C LEU A 377 -15.08 -9.75 20.37
N ASP A 378 -14.16 -8.91 20.85
CA ASP A 378 -13.65 -8.93 22.23
C ASP A 378 -14.40 -7.94 23.13
N GLY A 379 -14.76 -8.37 24.35
CA GLY A 379 -15.35 -7.51 25.39
C GLY A 379 -16.88 -7.40 25.35
N PHE A 380 -17.59 -8.47 25.01
CA PHE A 380 -19.06 -8.48 24.98
C PHE A 380 -19.70 -8.24 26.35
N ASP A 381 -19.06 -8.74 27.41
CA ASP A 381 -19.39 -8.46 28.81
C ASP A 381 -19.42 -6.96 29.11
N GLU A 382 -18.51 -6.21 28.50
CA GLU A 382 -18.34 -4.78 28.73
C GLU A 382 -19.43 -3.94 28.03
N LEU A 383 -20.18 -4.52 27.07
CA LEU A 383 -21.32 -3.86 26.43
C LEU A 383 -22.55 -3.79 27.34
N LEU A 384 -22.85 -4.89 28.03
CA LEU A 384 -24.03 -5.02 28.90
C LEU A 384 -23.87 -4.20 30.19
N MET A 385 -22.64 -4.10 30.72
CA MET A 385 -22.37 -3.39 31.96
C MET A 385 -22.37 -1.86 31.82
N GLN A 386 -22.17 -1.31 30.62
CA GLN A 386 -22.18 0.14 30.39
C GLN A 386 -23.58 0.75 30.21
N GLY A 387 -24.64 -0.01 30.50
CA GLY A 387 -26.02 0.50 30.38
C GLY A 387 -26.42 0.86 28.95
N ARG A 388 -25.74 0.29 27.94
CA ARG A 388 -25.98 0.52 26.51
C ARG A 388 -27.18 -0.30 26.02
N SER A 389 -28.28 -0.25 26.75
CA SER A 389 -29.53 -0.98 26.47
C SER A 389 -30.34 -0.20 25.43
N GLY A 390 -29.95 -0.32 24.16
CA GLY A 390 -30.68 0.28 23.04
C GLY A 390 -31.06 -0.79 22.02
N ARG A 391 -32.14 -0.54 21.27
CA ARG A 391 -32.63 -1.41 20.19
C ARG A 391 -31.54 -1.79 19.17
N GLY A 392 -30.58 -0.90 18.90
CA GLY A 392 -29.44 -1.19 18.03
C GLY A 392 -28.44 -2.20 18.60
N LEU A 393 -28.32 -2.33 19.93
CA LEU A 393 -27.50 -3.39 20.54
C LEU A 393 -28.15 -4.75 20.31
N GLU A 394 -29.45 -4.88 20.57
CA GLU A 394 -30.21 -6.12 20.32
C GLU A 394 -30.11 -6.54 18.84
N GLU A 395 -30.33 -5.61 17.91
CA GLU A 395 -30.20 -5.85 16.46
C GLU A 395 -28.74 -6.22 16.08
N PHE A 396 -27.72 -5.66 16.72
CA PHE A 396 -26.31 -6.05 16.55
C PHE A 396 -26.01 -7.46 17.10
N LEU A 397 -26.62 -7.81 18.24
CA LEU A 397 -26.49 -9.15 18.83
C LEU A 397 -27.17 -10.20 17.94
N GLU A 398 -28.37 -9.92 17.46
CA GLU A 398 -29.11 -10.80 16.54
C GLU A 398 -28.39 -10.96 15.21
N GLY A 399 -27.99 -9.85 14.56
CA GLY A 399 -27.29 -9.87 13.27
C GLY A 399 -25.94 -10.60 13.31
N SER A 400 -25.30 -10.61 14.49
CA SER A 400 -24.06 -11.36 14.69
C SER A 400 -24.28 -12.83 15.05
N VAL A 401 -25.45 -13.24 15.59
CA VAL A 401 -25.79 -14.63 15.98
C VAL A 401 -26.44 -15.38 14.83
N SER A 402 -27.31 -14.71 14.09
CA SER A 402 -28.00 -15.22 12.92
C SER A 402 -27.77 -14.24 11.78
N PRO A 403 -26.63 -14.34 11.06
CA PRO A 403 -26.50 -13.69 9.78
C PRO A 403 -27.48 -14.40 8.82
N SER A 404 -28.77 -14.08 8.91
CA SER A 404 -29.94 -14.71 8.25
C SER A 404 -29.55 -15.69 7.14
N GLU A 405 -29.75 -16.98 7.39
CA GLU A 405 -29.33 -18.09 6.51
C GLU A 405 -29.86 -17.93 5.07
N GLU A 406 -30.99 -17.26 4.86
CA GLU A 406 -31.57 -17.02 3.52
C GLU A 406 -31.00 -15.81 2.74
N LYS A 407 -30.28 -14.86 3.38
CA LYS A 407 -29.65 -13.71 2.68
C LYS A 407 -28.13 -13.77 2.56
N ASN A 408 -27.49 -14.77 3.19
CA ASN A 408 -26.04 -14.84 3.35
C ASN A 408 -25.38 -16.09 2.73
N GLU A 409 -26.06 -16.85 1.87
CA GLU A 409 -25.42 -17.92 1.08
C GLU A 409 -24.24 -17.39 0.24
N ASN A 410 -24.18 -16.08 -0.04
CA ASN A 410 -23.09 -15.43 -0.77
C ASN A 410 -22.03 -14.73 0.11
N LYS A 411 -22.17 -14.64 1.44
CA LYS A 411 -21.19 -13.95 2.33
C LYS A 411 -20.50 -14.99 3.23
N GLY A 412 -19.36 -15.52 2.80
CA GLY A 412 -18.59 -16.59 3.47
C GLY A 412 -17.88 -16.20 4.78
N ASN A 413 -18.36 -15.19 5.52
CA ASN A 413 -17.71 -14.63 6.71
C ASN A 413 -17.99 -15.42 7.99
N ARG A 414 -17.09 -15.36 8.98
CA ARG A 414 -17.20 -16.03 10.29
C ARG A 414 -17.01 -15.08 11.45
N PHE A 415 -17.58 -15.45 12.61
CA PHE A 415 -17.54 -14.64 13.84
C PHE A 415 -17.04 -15.47 15.02
N LEU A 416 -16.03 -14.98 15.73
CA LEU A 416 -15.59 -15.48 17.02
C LEU A 416 -15.97 -14.45 18.08
N LYS A 417 -16.74 -14.87 19.08
CA LYS A 417 -17.30 -14.00 20.12
C LYS A 417 -16.87 -14.45 21.51
N ARG A 418 -16.61 -13.48 22.37
CA ARG A 418 -16.39 -13.70 23.80
C ARG A 418 -17.67 -13.45 24.59
N PHE A 419 -17.98 -14.25 25.61
CA PHE A 419 -19.09 -14.00 26.56
C PHE A 419 -18.63 -14.12 28.03
N PRO A 420 -19.30 -13.45 28.99
CA PRO A 420 -19.28 -13.87 30.39
C PRO A 420 -20.22 -15.06 30.61
N ARG A 421 -19.95 -15.83 31.68
CA ARG A 421 -21.00 -16.61 32.36
C ARG A 421 -21.72 -15.70 33.33
#